data_AF-A0A2D7WF00-F1
#
_entry.id   AF-A0A2D7WF00-F1
#
_cell.length_a   1.000
_cell.length_b   1.000
_cell.length_c   1.000
_cell.angle_alpha   90.00
_cell.angle_beta   90.00
_cell.angle_gamma   90.00
#
_symmetry.space_group_name_H-M   'P 1'
#
loop_
_entity.id
_entity.type
_entity.pdbx_description
1 polymer ?
#
loop_
_entity_poly.entity_id
_entity_poly.type
_entity_poly.pdbx_seq_one_letter_code
_entity_poly.pdbx_strand_id
1 'polypeptide(L)' 'MLSCKEVSHLASDHLDNPPRGWAGLQFKMHLMICGPCRRFRQHLVTSRDTAARLARQLWQEDNDTATRILDKIDESAGKK' A
#
# COMPACT_ATOMS: atom_id res chain seq x y z
N MET A 1 22.27 -15.32 10.71
CA MET A 1 21.14 -15.78 9.88
C MET A 1 19.90 -15.13 10.45
N LEU A 2 19.15 -14.32 9.68
CA LEU A 2 17.84 -13.86 10.18
C LEU A 2 16.90 -15.06 10.24
N SER A 3 16.17 -15.18 11.34
CA SER A 3 15.05 -16.10 11.46
C SER A 3 13.87 -15.64 10.60
N CYS A 4 13.04 -16.58 10.15
CA CYS A 4 11.80 -16.25 9.42
C CYS A 4 10.91 -15.28 10.21
N LYS A 5 10.98 -15.31 11.56
CA LYS A 5 10.26 -14.40 12.45
C LYS A 5 10.77 -12.97 12.33
N GLU A 6 12.10 -12.77 12.37
CA GLU A 6 12.70 -11.44 12.19
C GLU A 6 12.45 -10.90 10.79
N VAL A 7 12.51 -11.75 9.76
CA VAL A 7 12.16 -11.36 8.38
C VAL A 7 10.70 -10.92 8.30
N SER A 8 9.78 -11.63 8.95
CA SER A 8 8.36 -11.25 8.96
C SER A 8 8.14 -9.93 9.71
N HIS A 9 8.83 -9.73 10.84
CA HIS A 9 8.77 -8.50 11.60
C HIS A 9 9.31 -7.33 10.77
N LEU A 10 10.51 -7.47 10.21
CA LEU A 10 11.15 -6.47 9.36
C LEU A 10 10.31 -6.16 8.11
N ALA A 11 9.64 -7.17 7.53
CA ALA A 11 8.77 -6.99 6.38
C ALA A 11 7.53 -6.15 6.70
N SER A 12 6.94 -6.29 7.88
CA SER A 12 5.82 -5.45 8.34
C SER A 12 6.30 -4.06 8.78
N ASP A 13 7.37 -4.00 9.58
CA ASP A 13 7.90 -2.75 10.14
C ASP A 13 8.48 -1.84 9.05
N HIS A 14 8.98 -2.44 7.96
CA HIS A 14 9.59 -1.74 6.83
C HIS A 14 8.84 -2.06 5.53
N LEU A 15 7.52 -2.20 5.62
CA LEU A 15 6.66 -2.49 4.47
C LEU A 15 6.73 -1.38 3.42
N ASP A 16 6.80 -0.12 3.87
CA ASP A 16 6.81 1.06 3.01
C ASP A 16 8.22 1.52 2.64
N ASN A 17 9.21 1.29 3.51
CA ASN A 17 10.59 1.71 3.25
C ASN A 17 11.54 0.55 3.54
N PRO A 18 11.97 -0.21 2.51
CA PRO A 18 12.83 -1.36 2.72
C PRO A 18 14.13 -0.94 3.43
N PRO A 19 14.67 -1.78 4.35
CA PRO A 19 15.89 -1.45 5.06
C PRO A 19 17.01 -1.17 4.06
N ARG A 20 17.61 0.02 4.12
CA ARG A 20 18.75 0.36 3.27
C ARG A 20 20.04 -0.13 3.93
N GLY A 21 20.98 -0.62 3.12
CA GLY A 21 22.27 -1.12 3.58
C GLY A 21 22.31 -2.63 3.79
N TRP A 22 23.17 -3.08 4.70
CA TRP A 22 23.46 -4.50 4.93
C TRP A 22 22.24 -5.33 5.34
N ALA A 23 21.35 -4.76 6.17
CA ALA A 23 20.12 -5.41 6.59
C ALA A 23 19.18 -5.71 5.40
N GLY A 24 19.09 -4.80 4.42
CA GLY A 24 18.29 -5.00 3.21
C GLY A 24 18.84 -6.06 2.28
N LEU A 25 20.17 -6.13 2.16
CA LEU A 25 20.83 -7.18 1.38
C LEU A 25 20.62 -8.56 2.03
N GLN A 26 20.79 -8.65 3.35
CA GLN A 26 20.58 -9.89 4.09
C GLN A 26 19.12 -10.35 4.05
N PHE A 27 18.17 -9.41 4.11
CA PHE A 27 16.75 -9.68 3.92
C PHE A 27 16.45 -10.23 2.52
N LYS A 28 16.96 -9.58 1.46
CA LYS A 28 16.84 -10.08 0.07
C LYS A 28 17.43 -11.49 -0.09
N MET A 29 18.62 -11.73 0.48
CA MET A 29 19.24 -13.05 0.49
C MET A 29 18.37 -14.10 1.18
N HIS A 30 17.82 -13.79 2.36
CA HIS A 30 16.93 -14.69 3.07
C HIS A 30 15.68 -15.03 2.24
N LEU A 31 15.08 -14.04 1.59
CA LEU A 31 13.92 -14.21 0.70
C LEU A 31 14.22 -15.05 -0.55
N MET A 32 15.46 -15.10 -1.02
CA MET A 32 15.87 -15.96 -2.12
C MET A 32 15.98 -17.43 -1.69
N ILE A 33 16.32 -17.70 -0.43
CA ILE A 33 16.55 -19.05 0.12
C ILE A 33 15.26 -19.61 0.75
N CYS A 34 14.44 -18.77 1.38
CA CYS A 34 13.27 -19.16 2.15
C CYS A 34 11.97 -18.95 1.35
N GLY A 35 11.43 -20.04 0.80
CA GLY A 35 10.16 -20.04 0.06
C GLY A 35 8.95 -19.50 0.85
N PRO A 36 8.73 -19.90 2.12
CA PRO A 36 7.63 -19.38 2.93
C PRO A 36 7.66 -17.85 3.09
N CYS A 37 8.84 -17.28 3.39
CA CYS A 37 9.00 -15.83 3.53
C CYS A 37 8.71 -15.08 2.22
N ARG A 38 9.08 -15.68 1.07
CA ARG A 38 8.75 -15.13 -0.25
C ARG A 38 7.25 -15.11 -0.52
N ARG A 39 6.54 -16.19 -0.21
CA ARG A 39 5.08 -16.25 -0.36
C ARG A 39 4.39 -15.26 0.59
N PHE A 40 4.81 -15.19 1.84
CA PHE A 40 4.30 -14.20 2.80
C PHE A 40 4.43 -12.77 2.27
N ARG A 41 5.61 -12.38 1.77
CA ARG A 41 5.83 -11.04 1.20
C ARG A 41 4.91 -10.77 0.01
N GLN A 42 4.67 -11.75 -0.86
CA GLN A 42 3.74 -11.59 -1.98
C GLN A 42 2.31 -11.35 -1.53
N HIS A 43 1.83 -12.07 -0.51
CA HIS A 43 0.51 -11.82 0.07
C HIS A 43 0.41 -10.42 0.67
N LEU A 44 1.46 -9.98 1.39
CA LEU A 44 1.49 -8.67 2.02
C LEU A 44 1.47 -7.54 0.99
N VAL A 45 2.28 -7.64 -0.06
CA VAL A 45 2.32 -6.66 -1.16
C VAL A 45 0.99 -6.62 -1.91
N THR A 46 0.38 -7.78 -2.17
CA THR A 46 -0.93 -7.86 -2.84
C THR A 46 -2.00 -7.19 -1.99
N SER A 47 -2.07 -7.51 -0.70
CA SER A 47 -3.01 -6.91 0.25
C SER A 47 -2.86 -5.38 0.30
N ARG A 48 -1.60 -4.90 0.36
CA ARG A 48 -1.29 -3.46 0.32
C ARG A 48 -1.73 -2.81 -0.99
N ASP A 49 -1.49 -3.44 -2.13
CA ASP A 49 -1.89 -2.87 -3.42
C ASP A 49 -3.41 -2.82 -3.57
N THR A 50 -4.12 -3.86 -3.14
CA THR A 50 -5.59 -3.86 -3.11
C THR A 50 -6.14 -2.79 -2.19
N ALA A 51 -5.58 -2.62 -0.98
CA ALA A 51 -5.97 -1.56 -0.06
C ALA A 51 -5.70 -0.17 -0.64
N ALA A 52 -4.54 0.03 -1.27
CA ALA A 52 -4.20 1.29 -1.91
C ALA A 52 -5.10 1.61 -3.13
N ARG A 53 -5.50 0.60 -3.90
CA ARG A 53 -6.47 0.76 -5.00
C ARG A 53 -7.85 1.14 -4.48
N LEU A 54 -8.34 0.44 -3.46
CA LEU A 54 -9.62 0.73 -2.81
C LEU A 54 -9.63 2.16 -2.24
N ALA A 55 -8.57 2.55 -1.53
CA ALA A 55 -8.43 3.91 -1.01
C ALA A 55 -8.50 4.96 -2.13
N ARG A 56 -7.78 4.74 -3.24
CA ARG A 56 -7.85 5.65 -4.40
C ARG A 56 -9.24 5.72 -5.02
N GLN A 57 -9.94 4.59 -5.14
CA GLN A 57 -11.30 4.55 -5.68
C GLN A 57 -12.28 5.33 -4.79
N LEU A 58 -12.25 5.09 -3.48
CA LEU A 58 -13.09 5.81 -2.51
C LEU A 58 -12.83 7.32 -2.58
N TRP A 59 -11.55 7.72 -2.65
CA TRP A 59 -11.21 9.13 -2.73
C TRP A 59 -11.66 9.77 -4.05
N GLN A 60 -11.59 9.05 -5.17
CA GLN A 60 -12.13 9.55 -6.45
C GLN A 60 -13.65 9.70 -6.41
N GLU A 61 -14.37 8.72 -5.86
CA GLU A 61 -15.83 8.74 -5.75
C GLU A 61 -16.32 9.92 -4.89
N ASP A 62 -15.63 10.20 -3.78
CA ASP A 62 -15.92 11.36 -2.92
C ASP A 62 -15.69 12.70 -3.65
N ASN A 63 -14.61 12.82 -4.44
CA ASN A 63 -14.33 14.03 -5.21
C ASN A 63 -15.34 14.27 -6.34
N ASP A 64 -15.74 13.22 -7.05
CA ASP A 64 -16.75 13.31 -8.11
C ASP A 64 -18.12 13.70 -7.53
N THR A 65 -18.45 13.15 -6.35
CA THR A 65 -19.68 13.49 -5.64
C THR A 65 -19.67 14.93 -5.15
N ALA A 66 -18.56 15.39 -4.55
CA ALA A 66 -18.40 16.77 -4.13
C ALA A 66 -18.52 17.75 -5.31
N THR A 67 -17.90 17.44 -6.45
CA THR A 67 -17.98 18.26 -7.66
C THR A 67 -19.41 18.39 -8.18
N ARG A 68 -20.18 17.29 -8.20
CA ARG A 68 -21.60 17.32 -8.59
C ARG A 68 -22.47 18.14 -7.64
N ILE A 69 -22.17 18.12 -6.35
CA ILE A 69 -22.91 18.94 -5.36
C ILE A 69 -22.61 20.42 -5.59
N LEU A 70 -21.35 20.78 -5.80
CA LEU A 70 -20.95 22.17 -6.10
C LEU A 70 -21.61 22.69 -7.37
N ASP A 71 -21.60 21.90 -8.45
CA ASP A 71 -22.24 22.24 -9.73
C ASP A 71 -23.73 22.55 -9.57
N LYS A 72 -24.46 21.70 -8.81
CA LYS A 72 -25.89 21.94 -8.50
C LYS A 72 -26.13 23.18 -7.65
N ILE A 73 -25.20 23.52 -6.75
CA ILE A 73 -25.29 24.75 -5.94
C ILE A 73 -25.11 25.98 -6.84
N ASP A 74 -24.15 25.95 -7.77
CA ASP A 74 -23.93 27.05 -8.73
C ASP A 74 -25.12 27.22 -9.70
N GLU A 75 -25.71 26.12 -10.17
CA GLU A 75 -26.92 26.13 -11.00
C GLU A 75 -28.13 26.75 -10.26
N SER A 76 -28.31 26.40 -8.99
CA SER A 76 -29.41 26.93 -8.15
C SER A 76 -29.17 28.35 -7.65
N ALA A 77 -27.91 28.79 -7.56
CA ALA A 77 -27.53 30.16 -7.23
C ALA A 77 -27.66 31.15 -8.40
N GLY A 78 -28.06 30.71 -9.61
CA GLY A 78 -28.42 31.58 -10.72
C GLY A 78 -27.23 32.30 -11.37
N LYS A 79 -26.02 31.73 -11.28
CA LYS A 79 -24.80 32.29 -11.87
C LYS A 79 -24.52 31.61 -13.22
N LYS A 80 -25.21 32.05 -14.28
CA LYS A 80 -24.80 31.82 -15.67
C LYS A 80 -24.30 33.13 -16.28
#